data_AF-A0A6A4WVH3-F1
#
_entry.id   AF-A0A6A4WVH3-F1
#
_cell.length_a   1.000
_cell.length_b   1.000
_cell.length_c   1.000
_cell.angle_alpha   90.00
_cell.angle_beta   90.00
_cell.angle_gamma   90.00
#
_symmetry.space_group_name_H-M   'P 1'
#
loop_
_entity.id
_entity.type
_entity.pdbx_description
1 polymer ?
#
loop_
_entity_poly.entity_id
_entity_poly.type
_entity_poly.pdbx_seq_one_letter_code
_entity_poly.pdbx_strand_id
1 'polypeptide(L)'
;MEHLQLLGGTINSAWERLRMGFSSALQGRASHEALLSRQDCELRLMDTIRRCLQLRVRCDREYAAGLGQVVAQAQKWERAEDMAGSLIAQAWSTMMDETESLSRLMRANAETLATTVIDKLNALATEKRASRKIYQDEQARMALEITRYQESVSKLKAEYEKNLEVYKIAKARYEDQYVKVL
;
A
#
# COMPACT_ATOMS: atom_id res chain seq x y z
N MET A 1 -50.19 -13.60 -14.44
CA MET A 1 -49.17 -12.87 -13.65
C MET A 1 -48.08 -13.86 -13.22
N GLU A 2 -47.27 -14.36 -14.15
CA GLU A 2 -46.25 -15.39 -13.86
C GLU A 2 -44.94 -15.21 -14.65
N HIS A 3 -44.67 -14.01 -15.19
CA HIS A 3 -43.51 -13.80 -16.07
C HIS A 3 -42.45 -12.79 -15.55
N LEU A 4 -42.41 -12.50 -14.24
CA LEU A 4 -41.45 -11.54 -13.68
C LEU A 4 -40.62 -12.03 -12.47
N GLN A 5 -40.52 -13.33 -12.22
CA GLN A 5 -39.70 -13.85 -11.09
C GLN A 5 -38.35 -14.49 -11.47
N LEU A 6 -38.02 -14.65 -12.75
CA LEU A 6 -36.81 -15.39 -13.16
C LEU A 6 -35.57 -14.55 -13.50
N LEU A 7 -35.64 -13.22 -13.43
CA LEU A 7 -34.49 -12.34 -13.72
C LEU A 7 -33.83 -11.72 -12.47
N GLY A 8 -34.39 -11.94 -11.28
CA GLY A 8 -33.84 -11.41 -10.02
C GLY A 8 -32.67 -12.21 -9.44
N GLY A 9 -32.49 -13.49 -9.82
CA GLY A 9 -31.49 -14.38 -9.23
C GLY A 9 -30.08 -14.24 -9.83
N THR A 10 -29.96 -13.81 -11.08
CA THR A 10 -28.67 -13.83 -11.79
C THR A 10 -27.85 -12.56 -11.56
N ILE A 11 -28.53 -11.41 -11.45
CA ILE A 11 -27.87 -10.11 -11.27
C ILE A 11 -27.10 -10.09 -9.93
N ASN A 12 -27.71 -10.59 -8.85
CA ASN A 12 -27.08 -10.60 -7.53
C ASN A 12 -25.77 -11.43 -7.49
N SER A 13 -25.72 -12.54 -8.22
CA SER A 13 -24.53 -13.40 -8.32
C SER A 13 -23.37 -12.80 -9.12
N ALA A 14 -23.66 -11.84 -10.02
CA ALA A 14 -22.65 -11.12 -10.79
C ALA A 14 -21.98 -10.04 -9.94
N TRP A 15 -22.75 -9.34 -9.10
CA TRP A 15 -22.23 -8.34 -8.15
C TRP A 15 -21.41 -8.98 -7.02
N GLU A 16 -21.74 -10.21 -6.59
CA GLU A 16 -20.93 -10.97 -5.63
C GLU A 16 -19.59 -11.43 -6.21
N ARG A 17 -19.55 -11.84 -7.49
CA ARG A 17 -18.29 -12.15 -8.21
C ARG A 17 -17.42 -10.92 -8.47
N LEU A 18 -18.03 -9.74 -8.57
CA LEU A 18 -17.32 -8.45 -8.71
C LEU A 18 -16.80 -7.87 -7.38
N ARG A 19 -17.13 -8.47 -6.22
CA ARG A 19 -16.39 -8.23 -4.97
C ARG A 19 -15.03 -8.92 -5.04
N MET A 20 -14.13 -8.44 -5.89
CA MET A 20 -12.71 -8.79 -5.87
C MET A 20 -12.01 -7.92 -4.82
N GLY A 21 -12.25 -8.21 -3.55
CA GLY A 21 -11.54 -7.60 -2.43
C GLY A 21 -10.57 -8.60 -1.81
N PHE A 22 -9.54 -8.12 -1.11
CA PHE A 22 -8.66 -9.03 -0.35
C PHE A 22 -9.46 -9.93 0.61
N SER A 23 -10.57 -9.44 1.14
CA SER A 23 -11.48 -10.22 2.00
C SER A 23 -12.22 -11.38 1.31
N SER A 24 -12.29 -11.45 -0.02
CA SER A 24 -12.92 -12.58 -0.75
C SER A 24 -11.89 -13.44 -1.49
N ALA A 25 -10.78 -12.84 -1.92
CA ALA A 25 -9.75 -13.52 -2.72
C ALA A 25 -8.53 -14.00 -1.91
N LEU A 26 -8.29 -13.46 -0.71
CA LEU A 26 -7.10 -13.73 0.12
C LEU A 26 -7.45 -14.35 1.48
N GLN A 27 -8.36 -15.33 1.49
CA GLN A 27 -8.71 -16.08 2.70
C GLN A 27 -7.73 -17.24 2.90
N GLY A 28 -6.69 -17.05 3.73
CA GLY A 28 -5.79 -18.14 4.11
C GLY A 28 -4.34 -17.73 4.35
N ARG A 29 -3.58 -18.62 4.99
CA ARG A 29 -2.20 -18.36 5.42
C ARG A 29 -1.28 -17.88 4.28
N ALA A 30 -1.29 -18.57 3.15
CA ALA A 30 -0.47 -18.20 1.99
C ALA A 30 -0.80 -16.79 1.47
N SER A 31 -2.07 -16.42 1.53
CA SER A 31 -2.55 -15.10 1.14
C SER A 31 -2.08 -14.00 2.10
N HIS A 32 -2.08 -14.27 3.41
CA HIS A 32 -1.53 -13.36 4.42
C HIS A 32 -0.01 -13.17 4.25
N GLU A 33 0.73 -14.26 4.01
CA GLU A 33 2.17 -14.21 3.75
C GLU A 33 2.49 -13.42 2.47
N ALA A 34 1.70 -13.61 1.41
CA ALA A 34 1.82 -12.84 0.18
C ALA A 34 1.56 -11.33 0.39
N LEU A 35 0.56 -10.98 1.22
CA LEU A 35 0.27 -9.58 1.52
C LEU A 35 1.41 -8.92 2.30
N LEU A 36 1.98 -9.61 3.29
CA LEU A 36 3.14 -9.10 4.04
C LEU A 36 4.35 -8.91 3.13
N SER A 37 4.65 -9.88 2.27
CA SER A 37 5.72 -9.78 1.27
C SER A 37 5.51 -8.59 0.33
N ARG A 38 4.26 -8.36 -0.12
CA ARG A 38 3.90 -7.20 -0.93
C ARG A 38 4.18 -5.89 -0.19
N GLN A 39 3.78 -5.78 1.08
CA GLN A 39 4.04 -4.60 1.89
C GLN A 39 5.55 -4.35 2.08
N ASP A 40 6.36 -5.40 2.21
CA ASP A 40 7.82 -5.30 2.27
C ASP A 40 8.44 -4.81 0.95
N CYS A 41 7.93 -5.27 -0.19
CA CYS A 41 8.29 -4.75 -1.50
C CYS A 41 7.95 -3.27 -1.64
N GLU A 42 6.77 -2.85 -1.19
CA GLU A 42 6.35 -1.45 -1.25
C GLU A 42 7.22 -0.56 -0.35
N LEU A 43 7.59 -1.01 0.85
CA LEU A 43 8.53 -0.27 1.72
C LEU A 43 9.90 -0.09 1.05
N ARG A 44 10.43 -1.16 0.42
CA ARG A 44 11.69 -1.09 -0.35
C ARG A 44 11.59 -0.15 -1.55
N LEU A 45 10.46 -0.15 -2.23
CA LEU A 45 10.19 0.78 -3.33
C LEU A 45 10.19 2.23 -2.84
N MET A 46 9.53 2.52 -1.71
CA MET A 46 9.53 3.86 -1.12
C MET A 46 10.94 4.33 -0.75
N ASP A 47 11.78 3.46 -0.18
CA ASP A 47 13.18 3.78 0.09
C ASP A 47 13.98 4.03 -1.19
N THR A 48 13.69 3.29 -2.26
CA THR A 48 14.33 3.50 -3.58
C THR A 48 13.93 4.85 -4.16
N ILE A 49 12.63 5.16 -4.17
CA ILE A 49 12.11 6.47 -4.64
C ILE A 49 12.75 7.60 -3.84
N ARG A 50 12.85 7.47 -2.51
CA ARG A 50 13.49 8.46 -1.65
C ARG A 50 14.93 8.75 -2.08
N ARG A 51 15.74 7.70 -2.33
CA ARG A 51 17.13 7.86 -2.80
C ARG A 51 17.19 8.52 -4.18
N CYS A 52 16.29 8.15 -5.10
CA CYS A 52 16.19 8.78 -6.42
C CYS A 52 15.85 10.27 -6.31
N LEU A 53 14.89 10.64 -5.44
CA LEU A 53 14.53 12.03 -5.19
C LEU A 53 15.69 12.82 -4.56
N GLN A 54 16.41 12.23 -3.61
CA GLN A 54 17.59 12.87 -3.01
C GLN A 54 18.68 13.13 -4.06
N LEU A 55 18.93 12.16 -4.95
CA LEU A 55 19.84 12.35 -6.08
C LEU A 55 19.37 13.46 -7.01
N ARG A 56 18.07 13.47 -7.34
CA ARG A 56 17.48 14.51 -8.20
C ARG A 56 17.63 15.90 -7.60
N VAL A 57 17.34 16.07 -6.30
CA VAL A 57 17.55 17.33 -5.57
C VAL A 57 19.00 17.80 -5.69
N ARG A 58 19.97 16.90 -5.51
CA ARG A 58 21.39 17.23 -5.66
C ARG A 58 21.71 17.72 -7.07
N CYS A 59 21.32 16.95 -8.09
CA CYS A 59 21.55 17.31 -9.50
C CYS A 59 20.90 18.64 -9.88
N ASP A 60 19.66 18.90 -9.42
CA ASP A 60 18.96 20.16 -9.72
C ASP A 60 19.65 21.36 -9.06
N ARG A 61 20.19 21.20 -7.84
CA ARG A 61 20.99 22.24 -7.16
C ARG A 61 22.32 22.51 -7.87
N GLU A 62 23.03 21.46 -8.27
CA GLU A 62 24.28 21.57 -9.05
C GLU A 62 24.04 22.24 -10.40
N TYR A 63 22.98 21.85 -11.11
CA TYR A 63 22.60 22.43 -12.40
C TYR A 63 22.21 23.91 -12.26
N ALA A 64 21.38 24.25 -11.29
CA ALA A 64 21.02 25.64 -11.00
C ALA A 64 22.26 26.50 -10.67
N ALA A 65 23.22 25.96 -9.91
CA ALA A 65 24.48 26.64 -9.62
C ALA A 65 25.32 26.86 -10.89
N GLY A 66 25.40 25.86 -11.78
CA GLY A 66 26.07 25.98 -13.08
C GLY A 66 25.46 27.09 -13.95
N LEU A 67 24.13 27.15 -14.05
CA LEU A 67 23.44 28.24 -14.76
C LEU A 67 23.76 29.61 -14.14
N GLY A 68 23.79 29.71 -12.80
CA GLY A 68 24.16 30.94 -12.10
C GLY A 68 25.59 31.40 -12.42
N GLN A 69 26.53 30.46 -12.57
CA GLN A 69 27.90 30.79 -12.99
C GLN A 69 27.96 31.31 -14.43
N VAL A 70 27.16 30.75 -15.34
CA VAL A 70 27.06 31.23 -16.73
C VAL A 70 26.57 32.68 -16.75
N VAL A 71 25.49 32.98 -16.03
CA VAL A 71 24.95 34.35 -15.91
C VAL A 71 25.99 35.30 -15.32
N ALA A 72 26.63 34.92 -14.20
CA ALA A 72 27.65 35.76 -13.56
C ALA A 72 28.87 36.01 -14.45
N GLN A 73 29.23 35.05 -15.31
CA GLN A 73 30.31 35.24 -16.28
C GLN A 73 29.86 36.15 -17.43
N ALA A 74 28.64 36.00 -17.94
CA ALA A 74 28.08 36.83 -19.01
C ALA A 74 28.01 38.32 -18.63
N GLN A 75 27.64 38.62 -17.38
CA GLN A 75 27.60 39.99 -16.83
C GLN A 75 28.98 40.70 -16.83
N LYS A 76 30.10 39.96 -16.91
CA LYS A 76 31.43 40.55 -17.04
C LYS A 76 31.68 41.10 -18.45
N TRP A 77 31.08 40.50 -19.47
CA TRP A 77 31.21 40.90 -20.87
C TRP A 77 30.28 42.06 -21.25
N GLU A 78 29.14 42.19 -20.54
CA GLU A 78 28.15 43.26 -20.76
C GLU A 78 28.68 44.66 -20.39
N ARG A 79 29.84 44.75 -19.72
CA ARG A 79 30.52 46.02 -19.39
C ARG A 79 31.36 46.59 -20.54
N ALA A 80 31.38 45.95 -21.71
CA ALA A 80 32.02 46.50 -22.88
C ALA A 80 31.10 47.58 -23.50
N GLU A 81 31.47 48.86 -23.34
CA GLU A 81 30.70 50.02 -23.80
C GLU A 81 30.41 50.02 -25.32
N ASP A 82 31.18 49.27 -26.10
CA ASP A 82 31.12 49.21 -27.57
C ASP A 82 29.80 48.64 -28.14
N MET A 83 28.96 48.01 -27.32
CA MET A 83 27.74 47.31 -27.77
C MET A 83 26.43 48.00 -27.33
N ALA A 84 26.49 49.18 -26.72
CA ALA A 84 25.32 49.90 -26.23
C ALA A 84 24.32 50.25 -27.36
N GLY A 85 23.05 49.84 -27.18
CA GLY A 85 21.98 50.09 -28.17
C GLY A 85 21.85 49.06 -29.29
N SER A 86 22.74 48.06 -29.36
CA SER A 86 22.64 46.97 -30.33
C SER A 86 21.47 46.01 -30.01
N LEU A 87 20.69 45.62 -31.03
CA LEU A 87 19.67 44.57 -30.90
C LEU A 87 20.26 43.23 -30.46
N ILE A 88 21.52 42.96 -30.83
CA ILE A 88 22.24 41.75 -30.42
C ILE A 88 22.53 41.79 -28.91
N ALA A 89 22.93 42.95 -28.39
CA ALA A 89 23.18 43.13 -26.97
C ALA A 89 21.89 42.98 -26.15
N GLN A 90 20.77 43.53 -26.65
CA GLN A 90 19.46 43.37 -26.02
C GLN A 90 19.01 41.90 -25.99
N ALA A 91 19.10 41.18 -27.12
CA ALA A 91 18.74 39.77 -27.20
C ALA A 91 19.61 38.90 -26.28
N TRP A 92 20.91 39.20 -26.20
CA TRP A 92 21.83 38.54 -25.27
C TRP A 92 21.44 38.77 -23.81
N SER A 93 21.14 40.03 -23.44
CA SER A 93 20.71 40.40 -22.09
C SER A 93 19.44 39.66 -21.69
N THR A 94 18.42 39.63 -22.56
CA THR A 94 17.19 38.85 -22.35
C THR A 94 17.47 37.36 -22.16
N MET A 95 18.39 36.78 -22.94
CA MET A 95 18.75 35.37 -22.78
C MET A 95 19.42 35.09 -21.42
N MET A 96 20.21 36.03 -20.90
CA MET A 96 20.81 35.90 -19.56
C MET A 96 19.77 36.00 -18.45
N ASP A 97 18.81 36.93 -18.57
CA ASP A 97 17.70 37.06 -17.61
C ASP A 97 16.85 35.79 -17.55
N GLU A 98 16.52 35.21 -18.70
CA GLU A 98 15.78 33.93 -18.78
C GLU A 98 16.59 32.77 -18.20
N THR A 99 17.91 32.75 -18.43
CA THR A 99 18.81 31.74 -17.84
C THR A 99 18.85 31.86 -16.31
N GLU A 100 18.87 33.08 -15.79
CA GLU A 100 18.81 33.33 -14.34
C GLU A 100 17.45 32.91 -13.75
N SER A 101 16.36 33.23 -14.44
CA SER A 101 15.01 32.81 -14.08
C SER A 101 14.90 31.28 -13.99
N LEU A 102 15.44 30.56 -14.99
CA LEU A 102 15.50 29.10 -15.01
C LEU A 102 16.33 28.54 -13.84
N SER A 103 17.48 29.15 -13.53
CA SER A 103 18.29 28.78 -12.35
C SER A 103 17.48 28.90 -11.05
N ARG A 104 16.77 30.02 -10.87
CA ARG A 104 15.90 30.25 -9.69
C ARG A 104 14.80 29.20 -9.60
N LEU A 105 14.14 28.89 -10.71
CA LEU A 105 13.08 27.87 -10.77
C LEU A 105 13.60 26.47 -10.41
N MET A 106 14.76 26.07 -10.96
CA MET A 106 15.37 24.77 -10.65
C MET A 106 15.73 24.65 -9.16
N ARG A 107 16.24 25.73 -8.56
CA ARG A 107 16.53 25.76 -7.11
C ARG A 107 15.24 25.63 -6.27
N ALA A 108 14.17 26.33 -6.64
CA ALA A 108 12.88 26.25 -5.94
C ALA A 108 12.25 24.85 -6.05
N ASN A 109 12.34 24.23 -7.23
CA ASN A 109 11.88 22.85 -7.44
C ASN A 109 12.67 21.86 -6.58
N ALA A 110 13.99 21.97 -6.55
CA ALA A 110 14.84 21.13 -5.70
C ALA A 110 14.48 21.30 -4.21
N GLU A 111 14.16 22.51 -3.77
CA GLU A 111 13.77 22.77 -2.39
C GLU A 111 12.40 22.16 -2.05
N THR A 112 11.44 22.25 -2.96
CA THR A 112 10.11 21.62 -2.79
C THR A 112 10.23 20.09 -2.73
N LEU A 113 11.06 19.51 -3.60
CA LEU A 113 11.36 18.08 -3.53
C LEU A 113 11.98 17.69 -2.18
N ALA A 114 12.94 18.48 -1.68
CA ALA A 114 13.65 18.23 -0.44
C ALA A 114 12.77 18.33 0.81
N THR A 115 11.98 19.39 0.92
CA THR A 115 11.26 19.76 2.16
C THR A 115 9.80 19.29 2.19
N THR A 116 9.20 19.01 1.03
CA THR A 116 7.79 18.62 0.96
C THR A 116 7.62 17.19 0.50
N VAL A 117 8.20 16.84 -0.65
CA VAL A 117 7.95 15.53 -1.26
C VAL A 117 8.65 14.41 -0.47
N ILE A 118 9.93 14.60 -0.14
CA ILE A 118 10.68 13.61 0.65
C ILE A 118 10.09 13.46 2.05
N ASP A 119 9.67 14.54 2.70
CA ASP A 119 9.06 14.47 4.04
C ASP A 119 7.71 13.74 4.03
N LYS A 120 6.85 14.01 3.05
CA LYS A 120 5.61 13.25 2.86
C LYS A 120 5.88 11.77 2.59
N LEU A 121 6.92 11.45 1.81
CA LEU A 121 7.32 10.07 1.55
C LEU A 121 7.83 9.36 2.82
N ASN A 122 8.60 10.06 3.66
CA ASN A 122 9.07 9.55 4.95
C ASN A 122 7.90 9.31 5.92
N ALA A 123 6.94 10.23 5.98
CA ALA A 123 5.73 10.09 6.78
C ALA A 123 4.91 8.87 6.32
N LEU A 124 4.66 8.75 5.01
CA LEU A 124 3.95 7.61 4.44
C LEU A 124 4.67 6.29 4.71
N ALA A 125 6.00 6.26 4.65
CA ALA A 125 6.78 5.05 4.94
C ALA A 125 6.65 4.64 6.41
N THR A 126 6.56 5.61 7.31
CA THR A 126 6.37 5.40 8.75
C THR A 126 4.97 4.86 9.03
N GLU A 127 3.95 5.51 8.49
CA GLU A 127 2.55 5.07 8.59
C GLU A 127 2.39 3.64 8.06
N LYS A 128 2.98 3.34 6.90
CA LYS A 128 2.94 2.00 6.31
C LYS A 128 3.56 0.93 7.21
N ARG A 129 4.68 1.22 7.88
CA ARG A 129 5.28 0.29 8.85
C ARG A 129 4.36 0.07 10.05
N ALA A 130 3.71 1.12 10.54
CA ALA A 130 2.74 1.02 11.63
C ALA A 130 1.50 0.19 11.22
N SER A 131 0.91 0.47 10.05
CA SER A 131 -0.23 -0.29 9.54
C SER A 131 0.11 -1.77 9.32
N ARG A 132 1.31 -2.07 8.80
CA ARG A 132 1.79 -3.46 8.65
C ARG A 132 1.87 -4.17 10.00
N LYS A 133 2.40 -3.50 11.04
CA LYS A 133 2.48 -4.08 12.38
C LYS A 133 1.09 -4.39 12.94
N ILE A 134 0.16 -3.42 12.87
CA ILE A 134 -1.23 -3.61 13.32
C ILE A 134 -1.88 -4.80 12.60
N TYR A 135 -1.70 -4.90 11.28
CA TYR A 135 -2.21 -6.02 10.51
C TYR A 135 -1.65 -7.37 10.98
N GLN A 136 -0.35 -7.45 11.25
CA GLN A 136 0.28 -8.67 11.77
C GLN A 136 -0.27 -9.07 13.14
N ASP A 137 -0.42 -8.10 14.04
CA ASP A 137 -0.92 -8.33 15.40
C ASP A 137 -2.39 -8.82 15.35
N GLU A 138 -3.24 -8.20 14.53
CA GLU A 138 -4.63 -8.62 14.33
C GLU A 138 -4.73 -10.01 13.70
N GLN A 139 -3.89 -10.31 12.70
CA GLN A 139 -3.86 -11.63 12.08
C GLN A 139 -3.46 -12.72 13.08
N ALA A 140 -2.47 -12.45 13.94
CA ALA A 140 -2.07 -13.37 15.00
C ALA A 140 -3.19 -13.58 16.03
N ARG A 141 -3.88 -12.50 16.42
CA ARG A 141 -5.03 -12.54 17.33
C ARG A 141 -6.15 -13.42 16.77
N MET A 142 -6.55 -13.20 15.52
CA MET A 142 -7.60 -13.99 14.86
C MET A 142 -7.20 -15.47 14.73
N ALA A 143 -5.94 -15.77 14.41
CA ALA A 143 -5.45 -17.14 14.30
C ALA A 143 -5.53 -17.89 15.65
N LEU A 144 -5.22 -17.21 16.76
CA LEU A 144 -5.36 -17.76 18.11
C LEU A 144 -6.82 -18.04 18.47
N GLU A 145 -7.74 -17.11 18.16
CA GLU A 145 -9.17 -17.31 18.39
C GLU A 145 -9.73 -18.49 17.59
N ILE A 146 -9.37 -18.61 16.32
CA ILE A 146 -9.76 -19.75 15.48
C ILE A 146 -9.27 -21.07 16.06
N THR A 147 -8.00 -21.14 16.46
CA THR A 147 -7.41 -22.35 17.07
C THR A 147 -8.17 -22.74 18.34
N ARG A 148 -8.47 -21.76 19.21
CA ARG A 148 -9.26 -21.99 20.42
C ARG A 148 -10.65 -22.55 20.12
N TYR A 149 -11.36 -21.99 19.13
CA TYR A 149 -12.68 -22.49 18.74
C TYR A 149 -12.60 -23.90 18.15
N GLN A 150 -11.60 -24.20 17.33
CA GLN A 150 -11.38 -25.53 16.77
C GLN A 150 -11.14 -26.58 17.86
N GLU A 151 -10.35 -26.25 18.88
CA GLU A 151 -10.11 -27.12 20.04
C GLU A 151 -11.40 -27.34 20.86
N SER A 152 -12.15 -26.28 21.14
CA SER A 152 -13.43 -26.38 21.86
C SER A 152 -14.45 -27.25 21.11
N VAL A 153 -14.58 -27.08 19.79
CA VAL A 153 -15.45 -27.90 18.96
C VAL A 153 -14.99 -29.36 18.96
N SER A 154 -13.68 -29.61 18.88
CA SER A 154 -13.13 -30.97 18.88
C SER A 154 -13.40 -31.69 20.20
N LYS A 155 -13.25 -30.99 21.34
CA LYS A 155 -13.59 -31.52 22.67
C LYS A 155 -15.08 -31.86 22.79
N LEU A 156 -15.95 -30.94 22.37
CA LEU A 156 -17.40 -31.13 22.44
C LEU A 156 -17.86 -32.30 21.56
N LYS A 157 -17.28 -32.46 20.36
CA LYS A 157 -17.53 -33.62 19.49
C LYS A 157 -17.15 -34.94 20.17
N ALA A 158 -15.97 -35.01 20.78
CA ALA A 158 -15.52 -36.21 21.48
C ALA A 158 -16.42 -36.56 22.68
N GLU A 159 -16.86 -35.56 23.44
CA GLU A 159 -17.81 -35.75 24.54
C GLU A 159 -19.17 -36.23 24.05
N TYR A 160 -19.68 -35.65 22.95
CA TYR A 160 -20.92 -36.07 22.32
C TYR A 160 -20.86 -37.53 21.84
N GLU A 161 -19.79 -37.92 21.14
CA GLU A 161 -19.59 -39.29 20.67
C GLU A 161 -19.56 -40.29 21.83
N LYS A 162 -18.86 -39.95 22.92
CA LYS A 162 -18.85 -40.76 24.15
C LYS A 162 -20.25 -40.92 24.73
N ASN A 163 -21.00 -39.83 24.87
CA ASN A 163 -22.36 -39.86 25.44
C ASN A 163 -23.34 -40.63 24.55
N LEU A 164 -23.21 -40.50 23.23
CA LEU A 164 -24.00 -41.24 22.26
C LEU A 164 -23.77 -42.75 22.40
N GLU A 165 -22.52 -43.18 22.60
CA GLU A 165 -22.20 -44.60 22.79
C GLU A 165 -22.78 -45.14 24.10
N VAL A 166 -22.66 -44.37 25.18
CA VAL A 166 -23.29 -44.72 26.48
C VAL A 166 -24.80 -44.86 26.32
N TYR A 167 -25.45 -43.95 25.60
CA TYR A 167 -26.89 -44.02 25.33
C TYR A 167 -27.27 -45.26 24.53
N LYS A 168 -26.53 -45.58 23.45
CA LYS A 168 -26.77 -46.79 22.64
C LYS A 168 -26.69 -48.07 23.49
N ILE A 169 -25.68 -48.18 24.35
CA ILE A 169 -25.52 -49.33 25.25
C ILE A 169 -26.69 -49.41 26.24
N ALA A 170 -27.08 -48.29 26.85
CA ALA A 170 -28.20 -48.25 27.80
C ALA A 170 -29.52 -48.64 27.14
N LYS A 171 -29.78 -48.13 25.92
CA LYS A 171 -30.95 -48.48 25.12
C LYS A 171 -30.99 -49.97 24.78
N ALA A 172 -29.88 -50.53 24.28
CA ALA A 172 -29.81 -51.96 23.93
C ALA A 172 -30.07 -52.87 25.15
N ARG A 173 -29.54 -52.51 26.33
CA ARG A 173 -29.81 -53.25 27.59
C ARG A 173 -31.27 -53.18 27.99
N TYR A 174 -31.89 -52.01 27.86
CA TYR A 174 -33.32 -51.83 28.15
C TYR A 174 -34.19 -52.68 27.20
N GLU A 175 -33.90 -52.65 25.89
CA GLU A 175 -34.63 -53.44 24.90
C GLU A 175 -34.50 -54.95 25.16
N ASP A 176 -33.31 -55.45 25.52
CA ASP A 176 -33.11 -56.86 25.89
C ASP A 176 -33.93 -57.27 27.13
N GLN A 177 -34.03 -56.39 28.14
CA GLN A 177 -34.86 -56.65 29.32
C GLN A 177 -36.35 -56.59 29.01
N TYR A 178 -36.79 -55.66 28.16
CA TYR A 178 -38.20 -55.50 27.79
C TYR A 178 -38.72 -56.70 27.00
N VAL A 179 -37.92 -57.24 26.08
CA VAL A 179 -38.28 -58.43 25.27
C VAL A 179 -38.38 -59.70 26.12
N LYS A 180 -37.64 -59.80 27.24
CA LYS A 180 -37.69 -60.98 28.15
C LYS A 180 -38.94 -61.02 29.05
N VAL A 181 -39.71 -59.94 29.11
CA VAL A 181 -40.90 -59.82 29.97
C VAL A 181 -42.20 -60.05 29.17
N LEU A 182 -42.12 -60.17 27.84
CA LEU A 182 -43.20 -60.57 26.94
C LEU A 182 -43.05 -62.05 26.53
#